data_AF-A0A6G7Y790-F1
#
_entry.id   AF-A0A6G7Y790-F1
#
_cell.length_a   1.000
_cell.length_b   1.000
_cell.length_c   1.000
_cell.angle_alpha   90.00
_cell.angle_beta   90.00
_cell.angle_gamma   90.00
#
_symmetry.space_group_name_H-M   'P 1'
#
loop_
_entity.id
_entity.type
_entity.pdbx_description
1 polymer ?
#
loop_
_entity_poly.entity_id
_entity_poly.type
_entity_poly.pdbx_seq_one_letter_code
_entity_poly.pdbx_strand_id
1 'polypeptide(L)'
;MIDDAFIAWVDESGSNTRDDPGTYIMGAAITTLRQCEPTRLAMAGLLLPGQVKLHWRDEQSRRQARITETLAALDIEHLVVVTSPHEVHATSERRRRLTLGVLFPELAGLGVDQVILESRGPKDDQRDRQMLDHLRQRRLLNSTMRIDHQVGRDEPLLWIPDALCGMVTARRCGEPELFDRLASKITFIERAP
;
A
#
# COMPACT_ATOMS: atom_id res chain seq x y z
N MET A 1 -26.28 2.81 14.49
CA MET A 1 -24.96 3.34 14.17
C MET A 1 -24.75 3.03 12.70
N ILE A 2 -24.39 4.01 11.89
CA ILE A 2 -23.94 3.73 10.52
C ILE A 2 -22.52 3.21 10.72
N ASP A 3 -22.27 1.94 10.43
CA ASP A 3 -20.90 1.43 10.37
C ASP A 3 -20.19 2.26 9.28
N ASP A 4 -19.17 3.03 9.67
CA ASP A 4 -18.40 3.84 8.72
C ASP A 4 -17.67 2.85 7.78
N ALA A 5 -17.94 2.94 6.48
CA ALA A 5 -17.32 2.08 5.47
C ALA A 5 -15.80 2.25 5.48
N PHE A 6 -15.08 1.12 5.43
CA PHE A 6 -13.61 1.13 5.37
C PHE A 6 -13.12 1.23 3.93
N ILE A 7 -12.13 2.10 3.73
CA ILE A 7 -11.47 2.34 2.46
C ILE A 7 -9.98 2.12 2.62
N ALA A 8 -9.36 1.45 1.65
CA ALA A 8 -7.92 1.24 1.60
C ALA A 8 -7.29 1.99 0.43
N TRP A 9 -6.15 2.64 0.66
CA TRP A 9 -5.29 3.20 -0.40
C TRP A 9 -4.05 2.36 -0.54
N VAL A 10 -3.74 1.92 -1.76
CA VAL A 10 -2.72 0.90 -2.03
C VAL A 10 -1.70 1.40 -3.04
N ASP A 11 -0.44 1.19 -2.72
CA ASP A 11 0.69 1.36 -3.64
C ASP A 11 1.68 0.19 -3.48
N GLU A 12 2.60 0.06 -4.42
CA GLU A 12 3.48 -1.08 -4.56
C GLU A 12 4.95 -0.68 -4.73
N SER A 13 5.84 -1.60 -4.34
CA SER A 13 7.26 -1.46 -4.61
C SER A 13 7.91 -2.82 -4.82
N GLY A 14 8.89 -2.88 -5.73
CA GLY A 14 9.95 -3.88 -5.63
C GLY A 14 10.88 -3.56 -4.46
N SER A 15 11.64 -4.54 -3.99
CA SER A 15 12.71 -4.29 -3.00
C SER A 15 14.05 -3.98 -3.68
N ASN A 16 15.10 -3.83 -2.88
CA ASN A 16 16.47 -3.70 -3.36
C ASN A 16 16.91 -5.00 -4.05
N THR A 17 17.14 -4.95 -5.37
CA THR A 17 17.43 -6.13 -6.18
C THR A 17 18.77 -6.80 -5.87
N ARG A 18 19.69 -6.09 -5.20
CA ARG A 18 20.98 -6.64 -4.78
C ARG A 18 20.87 -7.38 -3.46
N ASP A 19 20.22 -6.75 -2.48
CA ASP A 19 20.22 -7.22 -1.10
C ASP A 19 18.97 -8.06 -0.75
N ASP A 20 17.88 -7.89 -1.49
CA ASP A 20 16.59 -8.58 -1.29
C ASP A 20 15.91 -8.87 -2.66
N PRO A 21 16.56 -9.69 -3.51
CA PRO A 21 16.09 -9.97 -4.87
C PRO A 21 14.76 -10.73 -4.89
N GLY A 22 13.96 -10.44 -5.93
CA GLY A 22 12.72 -11.17 -6.16
C GLY A 22 11.59 -10.83 -5.17
N THR A 23 11.74 -9.77 -4.36
CA THR A 23 10.70 -9.33 -3.43
C THR A 23 9.74 -8.33 -4.06
N TYR A 24 8.44 -8.51 -3.78
CA TYR A 24 7.38 -7.60 -4.16
C TYR A 24 6.55 -7.20 -2.93
N ILE A 25 6.28 -5.91 -2.78
CA ILE A 25 5.65 -5.32 -1.59
C ILE A 25 4.43 -4.54 -2.03
N MET A 26 3.33 -4.70 -1.30
CA MET A 26 2.16 -3.83 -1.38
C MET A 26 1.81 -3.32 0.01
N GLY A 27 1.78 -2.01 0.16
CA GLY A 27 1.29 -1.32 1.34
C GLY A 27 -0.16 -0.89 1.15
N ALA A 28 -0.93 -0.89 2.22
CA ALA A 28 -2.27 -0.36 2.27
C ALA A 28 -2.45 0.52 3.49
N ALA A 29 -2.98 1.74 3.30
CA ALA A 29 -3.49 2.60 4.36
C ALA A 29 -5.00 2.41 4.45
N ILE A 30 -5.52 2.01 5.61
CA ILE A 30 -6.90 1.62 5.83
C ILE A 30 -7.54 2.60 6.80
N THR A 31 -8.63 3.23 6.39
CA THR A 31 -9.29 4.26 7.18
C THR A 31 -10.78 4.33 6.87
N THR A 32 -11.51 5.11 7.66
CA THR A 32 -12.94 5.39 7.44
C THR A 32 -13.13 6.66 6.62
N LEU A 33 -14.31 6.82 6.02
CA LEU A 33 -14.69 8.06 5.32
C LEU A 33 -14.48 9.32 6.16
N ARG A 34 -14.76 9.24 7.48
CA ARG A 34 -14.59 10.35 8.42
C ARG A 34 -13.14 10.81 8.55
N GLN A 35 -12.20 9.86 8.49
CA GLN A 35 -10.78 10.11 8.69
C GLN A 35 -10.03 10.43 7.39
N CYS A 36 -10.70 10.32 6.22
CA CYS A 36 -10.09 10.60 4.92
C CYS A 36 -9.58 12.04 4.81
N GLU A 37 -10.43 13.03 5.03
CA GLU A 37 -10.06 14.45 4.89
C GLU A 37 -9.00 14.89 5.91
N PRO A 38 -9.13 14.60 7.22
CA PRO A 38 -8.05 14.89 8.17
C PRO A 38 -6.72 14.25 7.78
N THR A 39 -6.74 13.02 7.29
CA THR A 39 -5.53 12.32 6.85
C THR A 39 -4.92 12.96 5.59
N ARG A 40 -5.75 13.30 4.60
CA ARG A 40 -5.30 14.02 3.39
C ARG A 40 -4.62 15.33 3.76
N LEU A 41 -5.21 16.11 4.67
CA LEU A 41 -4.66 17.38 5.13
C LEU A 41 -3.33 17.19 5.87
N ALA A 42 -3.23 16.19 6.73
CA ALA A 42 -1.99 15.86 7.44
C ALA A 42 -0.86 15.49 6.46
N MET A 43 -1.16 14.65 5.46
CA MET A 43 -0.19 14.26 4.43
C MET A 43 0.18 15.44 3.52
N ALA A 44 -0.79 16.22 3.06
CA ALA A 44 -0.55 17.42 2.24
C ALA A 44 0.31 18.46 2.97
N GLY A 45 0.16 18.58 4.30
CA GLY A 45 0.99 19.43 5.15
C GLY A 45 2.48 19.03 5.21
N LEU A 46 2.85 17.86 4.68
CA LEU A 46 4.24 17.43 4.54
C LEU A 46 4.89 17.86 3.23
N LEU A 47 4.16 18.39 2.27
CA LEU A 47 4.77 18.86 1.01
C LEU A 47 5.74 20.02 1.25
N LEU A 48 6.89 19.98 0.58
CA LEU A 48 7.79 21.12 0.48
C LEU A 48 7.28 22.14 -0.54
N PRO A 49 7.73 23.40 -0.49
CA PRO A 49 7.43 24.38 -1.53
C PRO A 49 7.77 23.84 -2.93
N GLY A 50 6.76 23.80 -3.81
CA GLY A 50 6.89 23.28 -5.18
C GLY A 50 6.77 21.75 -5.33
N GLN A 51 6.69 21.00 -4.22
CA GLN A 51 6.44 19.56 -4.25
C GLN A 51 4.95 19.29 -4.50
N VAL A 52 4.66 18.41 -5.46
CA VAL A 52 3.28 18.03 -5.82
C VAL A 52 2.88 16.63 -5.35
N LYS A 53 3.86 15.76 -5.06
CA LYS A 53 3.68 14.39 -4.56
C LYS A 53 4.82 14.07 -3.58
N LEU A 54 4.51 13.33 -2.51
CA LEU A 54 5.50 12.68 -1.67
C LEU A 54 5.86 11.33 -2.28
N HIS A 55 7.15 11.09 -2.52
CA HIS A 55 7.68 9.81 -2.97
C HIS A 55 8.87 9.43 -2.08
N TRP A 56 8.72 8.37 -1.29
CA TRP A 56 9.56 8.00 -0.16
C TRP A 56 11.05 7.93 -0.51
N ARG A 57 11.38 7.40 -1.69
CA ARG A 57 12.77 7.21 -2.13
C ARG A 57 13.48 8.52 -2.42
N ASP A 58 12.74 9.60 -2.67
CA ASP A 58 13.30 10.92 -2.95
C ASP A 58 13.44 11.77 -1.67
N GLU A 59 12.92 11.29 -0.55
CA GLU A 59 12.96 11.97 0.73
C GLU A 59 14.26 11.63 1.49
N GLN A 60 14.92 12.65 2.02
CA GLN A 60 16.11 12.45 2.86
C GLN A 60 15.73 11.86 4.23
N SER A 61 16.67 11.23 4.92
CA SER A 61 16.42 10.51 6.19
C SER A 61 15.68 11.32 7.25
N ARG A 62 16.00 12.62 7.39
CA ARG A 62 15.28 13.51 8.33
C ARG A 62 13.81 13.71 7.95
N ARG A 63 13.50 13.74 6.65
CA ARG A 63 12.13 13.86 6.15
C ARG A 63 11.39 12.55 6.26
N GLN A 64 12.03 11.43 5.93
CA GLN A 64 11.49 10.09 6.18
C GLN A 64 11.07 9.91 7.65
N ALA A 65 11.91 10.32 8.61
CA ALA A 65 11.56 10.29 10.03
C ALA A 65 10.32 11.14 10.36
N ARG A 66 10.21 12.37 9.82
CA ARG A 66 9.04 13.25 10.02
C ARG A 66 7.78 12.68 9.39
N ILE A 67 7.88 12.04 8.23
CA ILE A 67 6.79 11.34 7.58
C ILE A 67 6.32 10.19 8.48
N THR A 68 7.23 9.34 8.94
CA THR A 68 6.92 8.25 9.88
C THR A 68 6.25 8.75 11.16
N GLU A 69 6.73 9.85 11.75
CA GLU A 69 6.10 10.47 12.94
C GLU A 69 4.67 10.94 12.66
N THR A 70 4.44 11.51 11.47
CA THR A 70 3.10 11.93 11.05
C THR A 70 2.18 10.72 10.89
N LEU A 71 2.65 9.66 10.21
CA LEU A 71 1.92 8.40 10.06
C LEU A 71 1.57 7.78 11.41
N ALA A 72 2.50 7.80 12.37
CA ALA A 72 2.29 7.23 13.70
C ALA A 72 1.20 7.98 14.49
N ALA A 73 1.05 9.28 14.24
CA ALA A 73 0.03 10.11 14.86
C ALA A 73 -1.36 10.00 14.22
N LEU A 74 -1.48 9.45 13.00
CA LEU A 74 -2.77 9.25 12.33
C LEU A 74 -3.58 8.14 12.99
N ASP A 75 -4.89 8.33 13.09
CA ASP A 75 -5.84 7.32 13.60
C ASP A 75 -6.33 6.41 12.45
N ILE A 76 -5.38 5.68 11.86
CA ILE A 76 -5.59 4.75 10.74
C ILE A 76 -4.78 3.48 10.94
N GLU A 77 -5.22 2.40 10.29
CA GLU A 77 -4.55 1.10 10.31
C GLU A 77 -3.82 0.85 8.98
N HIS A 78 -2.88 -0.08 9.00
CA HIS A 78 -2.09 -0.44 7.83
C HIS A 78 -2.04 -1.94 7.61
N LEU A 79 -1.99 -2.34 6.34
CA LEU A 79 -1.69 -3.71 5.92
C LEU A 79 -0.50 -3.68 4.97
N VAL A 80 0.49 -4.52 5.22
CA VAL A 80 1.61 -4.75 4.30
C VAL A 80 1.61 -6.21 3.89
N VAL A 81 1.61 -6.46 2.59
CA VAL A 81 1.80 -7.78 2.01
C VAL A 81 3.12 -7.82 1.27
N VAL A 82 3.96 -8.79 1.61
CA VAL A 82 5.21 -9.12 0.93
C VAL A 82 5.07 -10.49 0.28
N THR A 83 5.39 -10.58 -1.00
CA THR A 83 5.57 -11.88 -1.68
C THR A 83 7.01 -12.03 -2.15
N SER A 84 7.67 -13.09 -1.67
CA SER A 84 9.11 -13.32 -1.90
C SER A 84 9.52 -14.78 -1.63
N PRO A 85 10.54 -15.32 -2.33
CA PRO A 85 11.14 -14.78 -3.55
C PRO A 85 10.31 -15.16 -4.79
N HIS A 86 10.13 -14.21 -5.70
CA HIS A 86 9.65 -14.48 -7.05
C HIS A 86 10.75 -15.06 -7.93
N GLU A 87 10.34 -15.87 -8.91
CA GLU A 87 11.24 -16.33 -9.98
C GLU A 87 11.96 -15.15 -10.65
N VAL A 88 13.22 -15.37 -11.05
CA VAL A 88 14.09 -14.35 -11.65
C VAL A 88 13.44 -13.71 -12.88
N HIS A 89 12.74 -14.50 -13.69
CA HIS A 89 12.10 -14.07 -14.92
C HIS A 89 10.61 -13.69 -14.75
N ALA A 90 10.08 -13.69 -13.53
CA ALA A 90 8.72 -13.25 -13.28
C ALA A 90 8.59 -11.76 -13.65
N THR A 91 7.67 -11.45 -14.55
CA THR A 91 7.35 -10.07 -14.95
C THR A 91 6.76 -9.28 -13.79
N SER A 92 6.88 -7.95 -13.81
CA SER A 92 6.24 -7.07 -12.81
C SER A 92 4.75 -7.37 -12.67
N GLU A 93 4.06 -7.57 -13.79
CA GLU A 93 2.64 -7.91 -13.83
C GLU A 93 2.34 -9.26 -13.15
N ARG A 94 3.20 -10.28 -13.32
CA ARG A 94 3.04 -11.56 -12.62
C ARG A 94 3.21 -11.37 -11.11
N ARG A 95 4.23 -10.64 -10.68
CA ARG A 95 4.49 -10.38 -9.26
C ARG A 95 3.35 -9.61 -8.61
N ARG A 96 2.86 -8.57 -9.28
CA ARG A 96 1.68 -7.81 -8.86
C ARG A 96 0.47 -8.71 -8.69
N ARG A 97 0.15 -9.51 -9.71
CA ARG A 97 -1.02 -10.39 -9.68
C ARG A 97 -0.99 -11.38 -8.52
N LEU A 98 0.16 -11.98 -8.23
CA LEU A 98 0.30 -12.90 -7.09
C LEU A 98 0.16 -12.16 -5.75
N THR A 99 0.74 -10.97 -5.64
CA THR A 99 0.62 -10.14 -4.44
C THR A 99 -0.82 -9.67 -4.21
N LEU A 100 -1.54 -9.24 -5.25
CA LEU A 100 -2.97 -8.90 -5.19
C LEU A 100 -3.83 -10.11 -4.78
N GLY A 101 -3.42 -11.32 -5.18
CA GLY A 101 -4.07 -12.58 -4.78
C GLY A 101 -4.02 -12.81 -3.27
N VAL A 102 -3.04 -12.24 -2.58
CA VAL A 102 -2.95 -12.24 -1.11
C VAL A 102 -3.61 -10.98 -0.53
N LEU A 103 -3.33 -9.80 -1.09
CA LEU A 103 -3.82 -8.52 -0.54
C LEU A 103 -5.34 -8.42 -0.52
N PHE A 104 -6.02 -8.75 -1.60
CA PHE A 104 -7.46 -8.52 -1.70
C PHE A 104 -8.29 -9.35 -0.70
N PRO A 105 -8.05 -10.67 -0.50
CA PRO A 105 -8.73 -11.42 0.54
C PRO A 105 -8.49 -10.88 1.95
N GLU A 106 -7.27 -10.41 2.24
CA GLU A 106 -6.92 -9.87 3.56
C GLU A 106 -7.62 -8.53 3.81
N LEU A 107 -7.64 -7.61 2.84
CA LEU A 107 -8.42 -6.36 2.92
C LEU A 107 -9.92 -6.64 3.08
N ALA A 108 -10.46 -7.61 2.34
CA ALA A 108 -11.85 -8.01 2.48
C ALA A 108 -12.14 -8.60 3.88
N GLY A 109 -11.21 -9.37 4.46
CA GLY A 109 -11.31 -9.90 5.82
C GLY A 109 -11.27 -8.83 6.90
N LEU A 110 -10.61 -7.70 6.62
CA LEU A 110 -10.62 -6.48 7.46
C LEU A 110 -11.88 -5.63 7.28
N GLY A 111 -12.84 -6.05 6.46
CA GLY A 111 -14.08 -5.32 6.21
C GLY A 111 -13.93 -4.12 5.27
N VAL A 112 -12.86 -4.07 4.47
CA VAL A 112 -12.68 -3.01 3.47
C VAL A 112 -13.71 -3.15 2.35
N ASP A 113 -14.46 -2.08 2.10
CA ASP A 113 -15.50 -2.00 1.08
C ASP A 113 -14.98 -1.41 -0.24
N GLN A 114 -13.95 -0.58 -0.17
CA GLN A 114 -13.37 0.09 -1.33
C GLN A 114 -11.84 0.11 -1.24
N VAL A 115 -11.17 -0.22 -2.34
CA VAL A 115 -9.71 -0.10 -2.49
C VAL A 115 -9.41 0.89 -3.60
N ILE A 116 -8.59 1.88 -3.32
CA ILE A 116 -8.06 2.85 -4.28
C ILE A 116 -6.59 2.48 -4.51
N LEU A 117 -6.26 1.99 -5.70
CA LEU A 117 -4.88 1.72 -6.08
C LEU A 117 -4.27 2.92 -6.79
N GLU A 118 -2.96 3.14 -6.66
CA GLU A 118 -2.27 4.06 -7.57
C GLU A 118 -2.38 3.54 -9.02
N SER A 119 -2.90 4.40 -9.90
CA SER A 119 -3.06 4.10 -11.33
C SER A 119 -1.71 3.98 -12.01
N ARG A 120 -1.56 2.93 -12.83
CA ARG A 120 -0.40 2.74 -13.72
C ARG A 120 -0.79 2.91 -15.19
N GLY A 121 -2.01 3.42 -15.41
CA GLY A 121 -2.61 3.65 -16.71
C GLY A 121 -3.76 2.67 -17.02
N PRO A 122 -4.66 3.02 -17.96
CA PRO A 122 -5.95 2.33 -18.12
C PRO A 122 -5.85 0.82 -18.36
N LYS A 123 -4.80 0.37 -19.06
CA LYS A 123 -4.58 -1.04 -19.37
C LYS A 123 -4.22 -1.85 -18.13
N ASP A 124 -3.38 -1.29 -17.27
CA ASP A 124 -2.92 -1.95 -16.05
C ASP A 124 -4.03 -1.94 -15.00
N ASP A 125 -4.75 -0.82 -14.90
CA ASP A 125 -5.93 -0.68 -14.05
C ASP A 125 -7.04 -1.68 -14.44
N GLN A 126 -7.17 -2.01 -15.73
CA GLN A 126 -8.08 -3.06 -16.19
C GLN A 126 -7.63 -4.46 -15.75
N ARG A 127 -6.32 -4.75 -15.73
CA ARG A 127 -5.80 -6.05 -15.26
C ARG A 127 -6.05 -6.26 -13.78
N ASP A 128 -5.94 -5.21 -12.96
CA ASP A 128 -6.27 -5.29 -11.54
C ASP A 128 -7.75 -5.64 -11.32
N ARG A 129 -8.65 -5.05 -12.13
CA ARG A 129 -10.10 -5.37 -12.09
C ARG A 129 -10.35 -6.82 -12.49
N GLN A 130 -9.69 -7.29 -13.55
CA GLN A 130 -9.76 -8.70 -13.96
C GLN A 130 -9.24 -9.64 -12.88
N MET A 131 -8.21 -9.24 -12.12
CA MET A 131 -7.69 -10.04 -11.01
C MET A 131 -8.71 -10.14 -9.86
N LEU A 132 -9.37 -9.03 -9.49
CA LEU A 132 -10.45 -9.06 -8.50
C LEU A 132 -11.59 -10.00 -8.93
N ASP A 133 -12.03 -9.89 -10.19
CA ASP A 133 -13.09 -10.73 -10.74
C ASP A 133 -12.68 -12.20 -10.78
N HIS A 134 -11.42 -12.50 -11.11
CA HIS A 134 -10.87 -13.84 -11.04
C HIS A 134 -10.97 -14.43 -9.63
N LEU A 135 -10.58 -13.68 -8.58
CA LEU A 135 -10.68 -14.14 -7.19
C LEU A 135 -12.12 -14.44 -6.77
N ARG A 136 -13.07 -13.59 -7.19
CA ARG A 136 -14.51 -13.81 -6.96
C ARG A 136 -15.01 -15.08 -7.64
N GLN A 137 -14.68 -15.27 -8.91
CA GLN A 137 -15.07 -16.47 -9.66
C GLN A 137 -14.51 -17.76 -9.03
N ARG A 138 -13.32 -17.69 -8.42
CA ARG A 138 -12.69 -18.80 -7.71
C ARG A 138 -13.19 -18.98 -6.27
N ARG A 139 -14.13 -18.15 -5.80
CA ARG A 139 -14.64 -18.11 -4.41
C ARG A 139 -13.55 -17.89 -3.36
N LEU A 140 -12.46 -17.24 -3.77
CA LEU A 140 -11.35 -16.85 -2.89
C LEU A 140 -11.61 -15.47 -2.26
N LEU A 141 -12.59 -14.73 -2.78
CA LEU A 141 -13.03 -13.44 -2.24
C LEU A 141 -14.55 -13.40 -2.22
N ASN A 142 -15.13 -13.51 -1.03
CA ASN A 142 -16.59 -13.47 -0.80
C ASN A 142 -16.99 -12.09 -0.25
N SER A 143 -16.61 -11.02 -0.95
CA SER A 143 -16.88 -9.65 -0.55
C SER A 143 -17.39 -8.81 -1.73
N THR A 144 -18.19 -7.79 -1.42
CA THR A 144 -18.63 -6.77 -2.38
C THR A 144 -17.58 -5.68 -2.62
N MET A 145 -16.40 -5.79 -1.95
CA MET A 145 -15.26 -4.89 -2.04
C MET A 145 -14.99 -4.47 -3.49
N ARG A 146 -14.96 -3.17 -3.75
CA ARG A 146 -14.74 -2.59 -5.08
C ARG A 146 -13.32 -2.06 -5.16
N ILE A 147 -12.80 -1.97 -6.39
CA ILE A 147 -11.54 -1.29 -6.63
C ILE A 147 -11.71 -0.14 -7.61
N ASP A 148 -10.98 0.94 -7.38
CA ASP A 148 -10.79 2.04 -8.30
C ASP A 148 -9.32 2.47 -8.32
N HIS A 149 -8.98 3.39 -9.21
CA HIS A 149 -7.62 3.84 -9.44
C HIS A 149 -7.53 5.36 -9.45
N GLN A 150 -6.51 5.91 -8.79
CA GLN A 150 -6.24 7.35 -8.78
C GLN A 150 -4.77 7.64 -9.10
N VAL A 151 -4.50 8.82 -9.66
CA VAL A 151 -3.13 9.27 -9.91
C VAL A 151 -2.53 9.74 -8.59
N GLY A 152 -1.36 9.21 -8.20
CA GLY A 152 -0.80 9.45 -6.87
C GLY A 152 -0.53 10.92 -6.53
N ARG A 153 -0.27 11.78 -7.52
CA ARG A 153 -0.08 13.23 -7.26
C ARG A 153 -1.35 13.97 -6.82
N ASP A 154 -2.52 13.41 -7.13
CA ASP A 154 -3.82 14.04 -6.90
C ASP A 154 -4.49 13.50 -5.60
N GLU A 155 -3.96 12.43 -5.01
CA GLU A 155 -4.53 11.75 -3.84
C GLU A 155 -3.46 11.52 -2.75
N PRO A 156 -3.39 12.38 -1.71
CA PRO A 156 -2.40 12.30 -0.64
C PRO A 156 -2.42 11.00 0.17
N LEU A 157 -3.56 10.29 0.22
CA LEU A 157 -3.65 9.00 0.91
C LEU A 157 -2.83 7.91 0.22
N LEU A 158 -2.53 8.03 -1.09
CA LEU A 158 -1.63 7.11 -1.81
C LEU A 158 -0.15 7.30 -1.43
N TRP A 159 0.22 8.38 -0.75
CA TRP A 159 1.62 8.58 -0.33
C TRP A 159 1.99 7.75 0.91
N ILE A 160 0.98 7.37 1.69
CA ILE A 160 1.15 6.52 2.88
C ILE A 160 1.62 5.10 2.48
N PRO A 161 0.93 4.37 1.58
CA PRO A 161 1.40 3.04 1.16
C PRO A 161 2.75 3.07 0.43
N ASP A 162 3.10 4.14 -0.30
CA ASP A 162 4.45 4.34 -0.84
C ASP A 162 5.50 4.41 0.28
N ALA A 163 5.25 5.21 1.32
CA ALA A 163 6.11 5.28 2.50
C ALA A 163 6.22 3.94 3.24
N LEU A 164 5.10 3.21 3.39
CA LEU A 164 5.11 1.87 4.00
C LEU A 164 5.98 0.90 3.20
N CYS A 165 5.82 0.87 1.87
CA CYS A 165 6.65 0.07 0.97
C CYS A 165 8.14 0.38 1.17
N GLY A 166 8.48 1.67 1.24
CA GLY A 166 9.83 2.15 1.50
C GLY A 166 10.40 1.71 2.86
N MET A 167 9.62 1.84 3.94
CA MET A 167 10.03 1.38 5.28
C MET A 167 10.22 -0.13 5.34
N VAL A 168 9.39 -0.89 4.62
CA VAL A 168 9.51 -2.36 4.54
C VAL A 168 10.77 -2.74 3.76
N THR A 169 11.07 -2.07 2.65
CA THR A 169 12.34 -2.26 1.93
C THR A 169 13.54 -1.99 2.85
N ALA A 170 13.55 -0.85 3.56
CA ALA A 170 14.62 -0.51 4.50
C ALA A 170 14.79 -1.58 5.59
N ARG A 171 13.69 -2.01 6.22
CA ARG A 171 13.68 -3.10 7.22
C ARG A 171 14.28 -4.39 6.67
N ARG A 172 13.92 -4.78 5.45
CA ARG A 172 14.42 -5.99 4.79
C ARG A 172 15.89 -5.89 4.40
N CYS A 173 16.41 -4.67 4.27
CA CYS A 173 17.82 -4.38 4.04
C CYS A 173 18.62 -4.07 5.32
N GLY A 174 18.02 -4.27 6.51
CA GLY A 174 18.73 -4.14 7.79
C GLY A 174 18.53 -2.80 8.52
N GLU A 175 17.62 -1.94 8.06
CA GLU A 175 17.30 -0.64 8.67
C GLU A 175 15.82 -0.60 9.12
N PRO A 176 15.47 -1.24 10.27
CA PRO A 176 14.08 -1.41 10.70
C PRO A 176 13.48 -0.20 11.43
N GLU A 177 14.28 0.81 11.77
CA GLU A 177 13.97 1.80 12.80
C GLU A 177 12.68 2.60 12.51
N LEU A 178 12.42 2.91 11.24
CA LEU A 178 11.21 3.65 10.85
C LEU A 178 9.98 2.74 10.77
N PHE A 179 10.16 1.48 10.38
CA PHE A 179 9.07 0.50 10.42
C PHE A 179 8.62 0.22 11.85
N ASP A 180 9.57 0.05 12.78
CA ASP A 180 9.28 -0.31 14.17
C ASP A 180 8.45 0.76 14.90
N ARG A 181 8.55 2.03 14.49
CA ARG A 181 7.71 3.13 15.00
C ARG A 181 6.23 2.98 14.65
N LEU A 182 5.91 2.22 13.61
CA LEU A 182 4.54 1.98 13.13
C LEU A 182 4.08 0.54 13.36
N ALA A 183 4.94 -0.35 13.86
CA ALA A 183 4.67 -1.78 13.90
C ALA A 183 3.35 -2.15 14.62
N SER A 184 2.94 -1.39 15.65
CA SER A 184 1.68 -1.63 16.36
C SER A 184 0.42 -1.34 15.53
N LYS A 185 0.55 -0.62 14.42
CA LYS A 185 -0.53 -0.25 13.48
C LYS A 185 -0.39 -0.95 12.13
N ILE A 186 0.57 -1.87 11.99
CA ILE A 186 0.82 -2.59 10.73
C ILE A 186 0.49 -4.07 10.94
N THR A 187 -0.53 -4.53 10.23
CA THR A 187 -0.67 -5.96 9.94
C THR A 187 0.35 -6.32 8.85
N PHE A 188 1.33 -7.17 9.17
CA PHE A 188 2.39 -7.57 8.24
C PHE A 188 2.22 -9.03 7.81
N ILE A 189 2.13 -9.27 6.51
CA ILE A 189 1.97 -10.60 5.92
C ILE A 189 3.11 -10.83 4.93
N GLU A 190 3.84 -11.93 5.11
CA GLU A 190 4.86 -12.37 4.16
C GLU A 190 4.56 -13.81 3.72
N ARG A 191 4.55 -14.04 2.41
CA ARG A 191 4.27 -15.36 1.82
C ARG A 191 5.16 -15.63 0.60
N ALA A 192 5.38 -16.90 0.31
CA ALA A 192 5.84 -17.29 -1.01
C ALA A 192 4.76 -16.96 -2.06
N PRO A 193 5.14 -16.69 -3.32
CA PRO A 193 4.21 -16.33 -4.39
C PRO A 193 3.16 -17.39 -4.75
#